data_AF-A0AA43DJ19-F1
#
_entry.id   AF-A0AA43DJ19-F1
#
_cell.length_a   1.000
_cell.length_b   1.000
_cell.length_c   1.000
_cell.angle_alpha   90.00
_cell.angle_beta   90.00
_cell.angle_gamma   90.00
#
_symmetry.space_group_name_H-M   'P 1'
#
loop_
_entity.id
_entity.type
_entity.pdbx_description
1 polymer ?
#
loop_
_entity_poly.entity_id
_entity_poly.type
_entity_poly.pdbx_seq_one_letter_code
_entity_poly.pdbx_strand_id
1 'polypeptide(L)'
;MEVECAKILDYYAVPWDYEPHSFVLQRDENGRVVSAFTPDFYLPEQDLFIEVTVMKQSLVTRKNRKLREVHRLYPHVKVKLFYRRDIERLAQRYRLRLAS
;
A
#
# COMPACT_ATOMS: atom_id res chain seq x y z
N MET A 1 -6.63 12.41 1.22
CA MET A 1 -6.88 10.98 1.50
C MET A 1 -5.69 10.34 2.19
N GLU A 2 -4.50 10.30 1.58
CA GLU A 2 -3.27 9.79 2.22
C GLU A 2 -3.01 10.46 3.58
N VAL A 3 -3.04 11.80 3.64
CA VAL A 3 -2.89 12.55 4.91
C VAL A 3 -3.89 12.13 6.00
N GLU A 4 -5.13 11.82 5.62
CA GLU A 4 -6.12 11.33 6.61
C GLU A 4 -5.79 9.92 7.08
N CYS A 5 -5.27 9.07 6.19
CA CYS A 5 -4.85 7.71 6.52
C CYS A 5 -3.61 7.71 7.41
N ALA A 6 -2.64 8.57 7.15
CA ALA A 6 -1.49 8.82 8.01
C ALA A 6 -1.94 9.23 9.42
N LYS A 7 -2.85 10.20 9.54
CA LYS A 7 -3.43 10.62 10.83
C LYS A 7 -4.12 9.47 11.57
N ILE A 8 -4.77 8.54 10.87
CA ILE A 8 -5.39 7.35 11.48
C ILE A 8 -4.29 6.42 12.02
N LEU A 9 -3.25 6.14 11.24
CA LEU A 9 -2.13 5.30 11.68
C LEU A 9 -1.44 5.91 12.91
N ASP A 10 -1.18 7.22 12.88
CA ASP A 10 -0.63 7.99 14.02
C ASP A 10 -1.51 7.90 15.26
N TYR A 11 -2.82 8.11 15.11
CA TYR A 11 -3.78 8.07 16.23
C TYR A 11 -3.80 6.70 16.94
N TYR A 12 -3.63 5.62 16.19
CA TYR A 12 -3.54 4.26 16.73
C TYR A 12 -2.11 3.82 17.06
N ALA A 13 -1.12 4.71 16.92
CA ALA A 13 0.30 4.46 17.15
C ALA A 13 0.83 3.24 16.36
N VAL A 14 0.35 3.06 15.13
CA VAL A 14 0.86 2.03 14.21
C VAL A 14 2.09 2.59 13.51
N PRO A 15 3.28 1.98 13.59
CA PRO A 15 4.46 2.45 12.85
C PRO A 15 4.24 2.37 11.34
N TRP A 16 4.69 3.39 10.61
CA TRP A 16 4.55 3.44 9.15
C TRP A 16 5.62 4.30 8.47
N ASP A 17 5.92 3.98 7.21
CA ASP A 17 6.78 4.77 6.31
C ASP A 17 5.98 5.28 5.10
N TYR A 18 6.25 6.51 4.65
CA TYR A 18 5.64 7.11 3.45
C TYR A 18 6.41 6.76 2.18
N GLU A 19 5.71 6.36 1.10
CA GLU A 19 6.30 6.03 -0.21
C GLU A 19 7.68 5.33 -0.15
N PRO A 20 7.81 4.25 0.63
CA PRO A 20 9.09 3.71 1.07
C PRO A 20 9.91 3.07 -0.05
N HIS A 21 9.24 2.63 -1.12
CA HIS A 21 9.89 1.88 -2.19
C HIS A 21 9.12 1.97 -3.51
N SER A 22 9.84 2.07 -4.63
CA SER A 22 9.24 2.04 -5.98
C SER A 22 9.57 0.73 -6.69
N PHE A 23 8.56 -0.07 -6.99
CA PHE A 23 8.69 -1.33 -7.72
C PHE A 23 8.60 -1.09 -9.23
N VAL A 24 9.66 -1.44 -9.96
CA VAL A 24 9.65 -1.36 -11.43
C VAL A 24 8.84 -2.52 -11.99
N LEU A 25 7.81 -2.21 -12.79
CA LEU A 25 6.90 -3.21 -13.37
C LEU A 25 7.19 -3.50 -14.84
N GLN A 26 7.74 -2.53 -15.57
CA GLN A 26 8.07 -2.70 -16.99
C GLN A 26 9.21 -1.77 -17.38
N ARG A 27 10.10 -2.27 -18.25
CA ARG A 27 11.13 -1.49 -18.94
C ARG A 27 10.93 -1.61 -20.46
N ASP A 28 11.33 -0.56 -21.20
CA ASP A 28 11.42 -0.61 -22.66
C ASP A 28 12.70 -1.33 -23.13
N GLU A 29 12.86 -1.43 -24.46
CA GLU A 29 14.03 -2.06 -25.11
C GLU A 29 15.36 -1.38 -24.77
N ASN A 30 15.32 -0.10 -24.39
CA ASN A 30 16.49 0.67 -23.97
C ASN A 30 16.72 0.60 -22.45
N GLY A 31 15.96 -0.24 -21.74
CA GLY A 31 16.04 -0.41 -20.29
C GLY A 31 15.37 0.70 -19.47
N ARG A 32 14.69 1.67 -20.09
CA ARG A 32 14.01 2.77 -19.38
C ARG A 32 12.75 2.28 -18.70
N VAL A 33 12.49 2.77 -17.48
CA VAL A 33 11.27 2.42 -16.73
C VAL A 33 10.06 3.06 -17.39
N VAL A 34 9.13 2.25 -17.89
CA VAL A 34 7.87 2.72 -18.49
C VAL A 34 6.66 2.51 -17.58
N SER A 35 6.79 1.63 -16.58
CA SER A 35 5.77 1.42 -15.56
C SER A 35 6.43 1.07 -14.24
N ALA A 36 6.00 1.76 -13.17
CA ALA A 36 6.38 1.49 -11.80
C ALA A 36 5.16 1.58 -10.88
N PHE A 37 5.29 1.01 -9.69
CA PHE A 37 4.31 1.06 -8.62
C PHE A 37 5.01 1.46 -7.32
N THR A 38 4.52 2.54 -6.71
CA THR A 38 5.01 3.07 -5.44
C THR A 38 3.80 3.06 -4.51
N PRO A 39 3.77 2.17 -3.50
CA PRO A 39 2.68 2.14 -2.53
C PRO A 39 2.75 3.36 -1.61
N ASP A 40 1.57 3.86 -1.22
CA ASP A 40 1.46 5.03 -0.35
C ASP A 40 2.15 4.83 1.02
N PHE A 41 2.03 3.63 1.61
CA PHE A 41 2.57 3.33 2.95
C PHE A 41 3.22 1.95 3.06
N TYR A 42 4.13 1.79 4.03
CA TYR A 42 4.60 0.49 4.53
C TYR A 42 4.45 0.40 6.04
N LEU A 43 3.98 -0.76 6.52
CA LEU A 43 3.87 -1.08 7.94
C LEU A 43 4.97 -2.10 8.29
N PRO A 44 6.09 -1.67 8.92
CA PRO A 44 7.27 -2.51 9.12
C PRO A 44 7.00 -3.72 10.02
N GLU A 45 6.18 -3.56 11.06
CA GLU A 45 5.84 -4.66 11.97
C GLU A 45 5.09 -5.82 11.28
N GLN A 46 4.37 -5.51 10.20
CA GLN A 46 3.58 -6.51 9.47
C GLN A 46 4.22 -6.92 8.15
N ASP A 47 5.32 -6.25 7.76
CA ASP A 47 5.92 -6.38 6.45
C ASP A 47 4.84 -6.28 5.35
N LEU A 48 4.13 -5.15 5.35
CA LEU A 48 2.95 -4.92 4.51
C LEU A 48 2.98 -3.54 3.87
N PHE A 49 2.92 -3.50 2.54
CA PHE A 49 2.69 -2.28 1.76
C PHE A 49 1.18 -2.03 1.59
N ILE A 50 0.78 -0.77 1.69
CA ILE A 50 -0.60 -0.33 1.57
C ILE A 50 -0.69 0.71 0.47
N GLU A 51 -1.62 0.48 -0.45
CA GLU A 51 -2.07 1.45 -1.45
C GLU A 51 -3.47 1.92 -1.08
N VAL A 52 -3.69 3.21 -0.89
CA VAL A 52 -4.99 3.77 -0.55
C VAL A 52 -5.78 4.09 -1.82
N THR A 53 -7.07 3.81 -1.84
CA THR A 53 -7.93 4.15 -2.96
C THR A 53 -9.27 4.74 -2.52
N VAL A 54 -9.83 5.59 -3.39
CA VAL A 54 -11.26 5.94 -3.36
C VAL A 54 -12.06 4.93 -4.19
N MET A 55 -13.35 4.79 -3.91
CA MET A 55 -14.28 3.94 -4.68
C MET A 55 -14.65 4.58 -6.02
N LYS A 56 -13.66 4.74 -6.91
CA LYS A 56 -13.87 5.06 -8.32
C LYS A 56 -13.43 3.88 -9.15
N GLN A 57 -14.39 3.18 -9.77
CA GLN A 57 -14.17 1.89 -10.42
C GLN A 57 -13.00 1.89 -11.42
N SER A 58 -12.87 2.95 -12.23
CA SER A 58 -11.77 3.05 -13.19
C SER A 58 -10.38 3.13 -12.54
N LEU A 59 -10.27 3.79 -11.38
CA LEU A 59 -9.02 3.86 -10.62
C LEU A 59 -8.70 2.52 -9.98
N VAL A 60 -9.70 1.88 -9.37
CA VAL A 60 -9.56 0.56 -8.74
C VAL A 60 -9.09 -0.48 -9.74
N THR A 61 -9.66 -0.51 -10.96
CA THR A 61 -9.22 -1.43 -12.02
C THR A 61 -7.75 -1.20 -12.39
N ARG A 62 -7.32 0.06 -12.55
CA ARG A 62 -5.92 0.39 -12.87
C ARG A 62 -4.97 -0.01 -11.74
N LYS A 63 -5.33 0.26 -10.48
CA LYS A 63 -4.53 -0.12 -9.31
C LYS A 63 -4.43 -1.64 -9.19
N ASN A 64 -5.53 -2.37 -9.31
CA ASN A 64 -5.53 -3.83 -9.30
C ASN A 64 -4.67 -4.45 -10.41
N ARG A 65 -4.64 -3.84 -11.61
CA ARG A 65 -3.72 -4.28 -12.66
C ARG A 65 -2.26 -4.16 -12.22
N LYS A 66 -1.85 -3.01 -11.68
CA LYS A 66 -0.48 -2.84 -11.14
C LYS A 66 -0.17 -3.83 -10.03
N LEU A 67 -1.11 -4.05 -9.10
CA LEU A 67 -0.91 -5.01 -8.01
C LEU A 67 -0.72 -6.44 -8.52
N ARG A 68 -1.42 -6.86 -9.57
CA ARG A 68 -1.18 -8.17 -10.21
C ARG A 68 0.23 -8.27 -10.81
N GLU A 69 0.75 -7.20 -11.39
CA GLU A 69 2.14 -7.17 -11.89
C GLU A 69 3.14 -7.23 -10.73
N VAL A 70 2.90 -6.51 -9.63
CA VAL A 70 3.74 -6.60 -8.41
C VAL A 70 3.77 -8.03 -7.90
N HIS A 71 2.62 -8.70 -7.76
CA HIS A 71 2.58 -10.09 -7.30
C HIS A 71 3.31 -11.05 -8.25
N ARG A 72 3.30 -10.78 -9.56
CA ARG A 72 4.00 -11.61 -10.55
C ARG A 72 5.51 -11.43 -10.48
N LEU A 73 5.98 -10.18 -10.38
CA LEU A 73 7.41 -9.83 -10.46
C LEU A 73 8.11 -9.89 -9.09
N TYR A 74 7.37 -9.65 -8.02
CA TYR A 74 7.86 -9.56 -6.64
C TYR A 74 6.96 -10.41 -5.71
N PRO A 75 6.99 -11.75 -5.83
CA PRO A 75 6.06 -12.63 -5.13
C PRO A 75 6.18 -12.61 -3.60
N HIS A 76 7.30 -12.11 -3.06
CA HIS A 76 7.54 -11.93 -1.63
C HIS A 76 6.95 -10.63 -1.07
N VAL A 77 6.58 -9.68 -1.93
CA VAL A 77 6.04 -8.38 -1.52
C VAL A 77 4.57 -8.52 -1.16
N LYS A 78 4.25 -8.27 0.11
CA LYS A 78 2.86 -8.20 0.56
C LYS A 78 2.35 -6.79 0.30
N VAL A 79 1.45 -6.64 -0.67
CA VAL A 79 0.81 -5.35 -0.97
C VAL A 79 -0.69 -5.50 -1.04
N LYS A 80 -1.43 -4.54 -0.49
CA LYS A 80 -2.89 -4.53 -0.52
C LYS A 80 -3.46 -3.16 -0.86
N LEU A 81 -4.60 -3.19 -1.55
CA LEU A 81 -5.43 -2.02 -1.81
C LEU A 81 -6.38 -1.81 -0.63
N PHE A 82 -6.36 -0.63 -0.04
CA PHE A 82 -7.16 -0.28 1.13
C PHE A 82 -8.05 0.92 0.85
N TYR A 83 -9.28 0.88 1.34
CA TYR A 83 -10.09 2.08 1.52
C TYR A 83 -9.79 2.70 2.88
N ARG A 84 -10.12 3.98 3.06
CA ARG A 84 -9.97 4.70 4.35
C ARG A 84 -10.53 3.90 5.54
N ARG A 85 -11.72 3.30 5.38
CA ARG A 85 -12.37 2.46 6.42
C ARG A 85 -11.59 1.18 6.75
N ASP A 86 -10.88 0.61 5.79
CA ASP A 86 -10.06 -0.57 6.03
C ASP A 86 -8.83 -0.21 6.86
N ILE A 87 -8.26 0.99 6.64
CA ILE A 87 -7.12 1.50 7.42
C ILE A 87 -7.55 1.74 8.87
N GLU A 88 -8.71 2.36 9.11
CA GLU A 88 -9.26 2.53 10.46
C GLU A 88 -9.42 1.19 11.19
N ARG A 89 -10.04 0.19 10.53
CA ARG A 89 -10.24 -1.15 11.10
C ARG A 89 -8.93 -1.87 11.37
N LEU A 90 -7.98 -1.78 10.44
CA LEU A 90 -6.66 -2.38 10.55
C LEU A 90 -5.89 -1.78 11.72
N ALA A 91 -5.84 -0.46 11.81
CA ALA A 91 -5.13 0.26 12.86
C ALA A 91 -5.73 -0.02 14.25
N GLN A 92 -7.07 -0.04 14.35
CA GLN A 92 -7.76 -0.42 15.58
C GLN A 92 -7.41 -1.84 16.03
N ARG A 93 -7.42 -2.81 15.11
CA ARG A 93 -7.09 -4.20 15.41
C ARG A 93 -5.65 -4.36 15.91
N TYR A 94 -4.70 -3.61 15.35
CA TYR A 94 -3.30 -3.67 15.78
C TYR A 94 -3.09 -3.08 17.17
N ARG A 95 -3.72 -1.94 17.49
CA ARG A 95 -3.67 -1.39 18.84
C ARG A 95 -4.21 -2.36 19.88
N LEU A 96 -5.31 -3.06 19.58
CA LEU A 96 -5.87 -4.08 20.48
C LEU A 96 -4.91 -5.26 20.69
N ARG A 97 -4.15 -5.66 19.66
CA ARG A 97 -3.18 -6.75 19.75
C ARG A 97 -1.93 -6.37 20.55
N LEU A 98 -1.49 -5.11 20.50
CA LEU A 98 -0.37 -4.61 21.29
C LEU A 98 -0.73 -4.41 22.77
N ALA A 99 -2.03 -4.28 23.09
CA ALA A 99 -2.53 -4.07 24.45
C ALA A 99 -2.93 -5.36 25.18
N SER A 100 -2.80 -6.53 24.56
CA SER A 100 -3.00 -7.87 25.18
C SER A 100 -1.67 -8.58 25.37
#